data_AF-A0A3D2SAY4-F1
#
_entry.id   AF-A0A3D2SAY4-F1
#
_cell.length_a   1.000
_cell.length_b   1.000
_cell.length_c   1.000
_cell.angle_alpha   90.00
_cell.angle_beta   90.00
_cell.angle_gamma   90.00
#
_symmetry.space_group_name_H-M   'P 1'
#
loop_
_entity.id
_entity.type
_entity.pdbx_description
1 polymer ?
#
loop_
_entity_poly.entity_id
_entity_poly.type
_entity_poly.pdbx_seq_one_letter_code
_entity_poly.pdbx_strand_id
1 'polypeptide(L)'
;GNRHAFIQVLDGKRGTAVYHTFPAAAFQASHDRFEVRIDQHYFSAEKLQIDLPELQADLTFSGITPWPAPFYSPGIMGPFSFVPFMECYHGIVSMDHSIRGEATLHDQSISFDGGRGYMEKDWGRSFPSAYIWMQSNHFENTGISLKASVAKIPWIGSSFVGFIAGLLIDKKLIRFTTYNFSQLKDAVAGTTDVHLHFSHPTYNLRIKAHRDHATELAAPIHGFMEGRIEESMTSTLEVSLENRKTGGLIWSGTGRHAGLEVAGNIAEIARISTDK
;
A
#
# COMPACT_ATOMS: atom_id res chain seq x y z
N GLY A 1 -9.80 -14.91 -23.82
CA GLY A 1 -10.58 -14.71 -22.57
C GLY A 1 -11.16 -13.31 -22.55
N ASN A 2 -12.17 -13.09 -21.70
CA ASN A 2 -12.70 -11.75 -21.44
C ASN A 2 -11.61 -10.89 -20.78
N ARG A 3 -11.29 -9.76 -21.39
CA ARG A 3 -10.27 -8.81 -20.92
C ARG A 3 -10.87 -7.42 -21.00
N HIS A 4 -10.62 -6.61 -19.99
CA HIS A 4 -10.96 -5.19 -19.96
C HIS A 4 -9.86 -4.42 -19.22
N ALA A 5 -9.84 -3.12 -19.44
CA ALA A 5 -9.09 -2.18 -18.61
C ALA A 5 -10.09 -1.46 -17.71
N PHE A 6 -9.63 -0.89 -16.60
CA PHE A 6 -10.51 -0.19 -15.68
C PHE A 6 -9.77 0.89 -14.91
N ILE A 7 -10.53 1.87 -14.43
CA ILE A 7 -10.12 2.83 -13.41
C ILE A 7 -11.15 2.73 -12.28
N GLN A 8 -10.66 2.53 -11.05
CA GLN A 8 -11.51 2.48 -9.86
C GLN A 8 -11.18 3.69 -8.99
N VAL A 9 -12.20 4.47 -8.63
CA VAL A 9 -12.09 5.68 -7.82
C VAL A 9 -12.70 5.42 -6.45
N LEU A 10 -11.92 5.60 -5.39
CA LEU A 10 -12.35 5.50 -4.00
C LEU A 10 -12.42 6.89 -3.36
N ASP A 11 -13.61 7.31 -2.93
CA ASP A 11 -13.77 8.41 -1.97
C ASP A 11 -13.93 7.81 -0.58
N GLY A 12 -12.81 7.68 0.13
CA GLY A 12 -12.80 7.09 1.47
C GLY A 12 -13.41 7.99 2.56
N LYS A 13 -13.70 9.28 2.28
CA LYS A 13 -14.45 10.13 3.22
C LYS A 13 -15.95 9.92 3.08
N ARG A 14 -16.44 9.75 1.85
CA ARG A 14 -17.85 9.46 1.56
C ARG A 14 -18.19 7.97 1.65
N GLY A 15 -17.19 7.10 1.66
CA GLY A 15 -17.38 5.66 1.68
C GLY A 15 -17.92 5.11 0.36
N THR A 16 -17.54 5.71 -0.77
CA THR A 16 -18.06 5.36 -2.09
C THR A 16 -16.95 4.94 -3.04
N ALA A 17 -17.23 3.94 -3.88
CA ALA A 17 -16.34 3.50 -4.94
C ALA A 17 -17.06 3.46 -6.29
N VAL A 18 -16.38 3.90 -7.35
CA VAL A 18 -16.89 3.85 -8.72
C VAL A 18 -15.91 3.09 -9.61
N TYR A 19 -16.43 2.18 -10.43
CA TYR A 19 -15.65 1.31 -11.30
C TYR A 19 -15.93 1.61 -12.78
N HIS A 20 -14.98 2.25 -13.45
CA HIS A 20 -15.07 2.62 -14.86
C HIS A 20 -14.41 1.55 -15.72
N THR A 21 -15.15 1.02 -16.69
CA THR A 21 -14.66 -0.04 -17.59
C THR A 21 -14.29 0.52 -18.95
N PHE A 22 -13.21 -0.01 -19.51
CA PHE A 22 -12.69 0.35 -20.83
C PHE A 22 -12.38 -0.93 -21.61
N PRO A 23 -12.42 -0.87 -22.95
CA PRO A 23 -11.92 -1.97 -23.78
C PRO A 23 -10.47 -2.30 -23.42
N ALA A 24 -10.10 -3.58 -23.41
CA ALA A 24 -8.71 -3.98 -23.11
C ALA A 24 -7.67 -3.32 -24.03
N ALA A 25 -8.04 -3.01 -25.27
CA ALA A 25 -7.17 -2.33 -26.24
C ALA A 25 -6.84 -0.87 -25.86
N ALA A 26 -7.59 -0.26 -24.94
CA ALA A 26 -7.33 1.08 -24.45
C ALA A 26 -6.15 1.13 -23.46
N PHE A 27 -5.76 -0.02 -22.88
CA PHE A 27 -4.64 -0.11 -21.95
C PHE A 27 -3.30 -0.19 -22.68
N GLN A 28 -2.38 0.68 -22.30
CA GLN A 28 -0.99 0.69 -22.76
C GLN A 28 -0.09 0.92 -21.54
N ALA A 29 1.04 0.22 -21.47
CA ALA A 29 2.00 0.41 -20.39
C ALA A 29 3.43 0.38 -20.94
N SER A 30 4.32 1.20 -20.38
CA SER A 30 5.74 1.14 -20.75
C SER A 30 6.40 -0.11 -20.17
N HIS A 31 7.37 -0.65 -20.91
CA HIS A 31 8.12 -1.84 -20.48
C HIS A 31 9.26 -1.53 -19.50
N ASP A 32 9.75 -0.29 -19.49
CA ASP A 32 10.99 0.11 -18.82
C ASP A 32 10.78 1.08 -17.64
N ARG A 33 9.60 1.70 -17.52
CA ARG A 33 9.26 2.67 -16.49
C ARG A 33 7.80 2.54 -16.07
N PHE A 34 7.46 3.07 -14.90
CA PHE A 34 6.06 3.17 -14.48
C PHE A 34 5.37 4.28 -15.28
N GLU A 35 4.68 3.87 -16.33
CA GLU A 35 3.86 4.71 -17.19
C GLU A 35 2.73 3.85 -17.74
N VAL A 36 1.49 4.26 -17.50
CA VAL A 36 0.26 3.58 -17.90
C VAL A 36 -0.67 4.58 -18.56
N ARG A 37 -1.29 4.18 -19.66
CA ARG A 37 -2.40 4.87 -20.31
C ARG A 37 -3.61 3.95 -20.36
N ILE A 38 -4.77 4.51 -20.06
CA ILE A 38 -6.06 3.88 -20.30
C ILE A 38 -6.88 4.91 -21.05
N ASP A 39 -7.08 4.71 -22.35
CA ASP A 39 -7.73 5.71 -23.21
C ASP A 39 -7.03 7.09 -23.10
N GLN A 40 -7.75 8.16 -22.74
CA GLN A 40 -7.21 9.51 -22.51
C GLN A 40 -6.48 9.69 -21.15
N HIS A 41 -6.62 8.75 -20.22
CA HIS A 41 -6.06 8.85 -18.87
C HIS A 41 -4.57 8.49 -18.86
N TYR A 42 -3.79 9.17 -18.01
CA TYR A 42 -2.33 8.99 -17.91
C TYR A 42 -1.88 8.86 -16.46
N PHE A 43 -1.07 7.84 -16.18
CA PHE A 43 -0.51 7.55 -14.87
C PHE A 43 0.99 7.31 -15.03
N SER A 44 1.80 7.98 -14.23
CA SER A 44 3.25 7.79 -14.20
C SER A 44 3.79 8.09 -12.81
N ALA A 45 5.10 7.87 -12.62
CA ALA A 45 5.75 8.21 -11.36
C ALA A 45 5.68 9.72 -11.05
N GLU A 46 5.55 10.58 -12.07
CA GLU A 46 5.68 12.04 -11.96
C GLU A 46 4.39 12.80 -12.33
N LYS A 47 3.37 12.12 -12.86
CA LYS A 47 2.15 12.77 -13.34
C LYS A 47 0.94 11.85 -13.29
N LEU A 48 -0.21 12.43 -12.94
CA LEU A 48 -1.54 11.84 -13.04
C LEU A 48 -2.45 12.76 -13.85
N GLN A 49 -3.11 12.24 -14.88
CA GLN A 49 -4.18 12.92 -15.61
C GLN A 49 -5.40 12.01 -15.69
N ILE A 50 -6.51 12.48 -15.12
CA ILE A 50 -7.79 11.77 -15.10
C ILE A 50 -8.86 12.71 -15.67
N ASP A 51 -9.71 12.17 -16.54
CA ASP A 51 -10.90 12.85 -17.07
C ASP A 51 -12.09 11.88 -17.05
N LEU A 52 -12.62 11.64 -15.84
CA LEU A 52 -13.81 10.82 -15.57
C LEU A 52 -15.01 11.73 -15.27
N PRO A 53 -16.27 11.28 -15.43
CA PRO A 53 -17.45 12.14 -15.20
C PRO A 53 -17.47 12.83 -13.84
N GLU A 54 -17.09 12.13 -12.78
CA GLU A 54 -17.09 12.64 -11.41
C GLU A 54 -15.75 13.20 -10.95
N LEU A 55 -14.66 12.89 -11.65
CA LEU A 55 -13.30 13.22 -11.24
C LEU A 55 -12.46 13.66 -12.44
N GLN A 56 -12.07 14.93 -12.45
CA GLN A 56 -11.03 15.44 -13.35
C GLN A 56 -9.80 15.83 -12.52
N ALA A 57 -8.61 15.45 -12.94
CA ALA A 57 -7.38 15.76 -12.21
C ALA A 57 -6.20 15.96 -13.17
N ASP A 58 -5.38 16.98 -12.94
CA ASP A 58 -4.05 17.10 -13.53
C ASP A 58 -3.06 17.40 -12.41
N LEU A 59 -2.39 16.34 -11.95
CA LEU A 59 -1.46 16.38 -10.83
C LEU A 59 -0.05 16.06 -11.30
N THR A 60 0.92 16.77 -10.74
CA THR A 60 2.35 16.53 -10.91
C THR A 60 2.97 16.13 -9.58
N PHE A 61 3.91 15.19 -9.65
CA PHE A 61 4.60 14.63 -8.49
C PHE A 61 6.08 14.93 -8.58
N SER A 62 6.68 15.33 -7.46
CA SER A 62 8.12 15.64 -7.39
C SER A 62 8.75 15.11 -6.11
N GLY A 63 10.06 14.88 -6.15
CA GLY A 63 10.78 14.31 -5.00
C GLY A 63 10.42 12.86 -4.71
N ILE A 64 10.21 12.06 -5.76
CA ILE A 64 9.88 10.63 -5.67
C ILE A 64 10.91 9.90 -4.81
N THR A 65 10.44 9.22 -3.76
CA THR A 65 11.29 8.39 -2.89
C THR A 65 11.00 6.90 -3.15
N PRO A 66 11.64 6.25 -4.13
CA PRO A 66 11.34 4.87 -4.48
C PRO A 66 11.83 3.88 -3.42
N TRP A 67 11.28 2.66 -3.43
CA TRP A 67 11.89 1.57 -2.67
C TRP A 67 13.20 1.12 -3.32
N PRO A 68 14.29 0.91 -2.56
CA PRO A 68 15.58 0.51 -3.12
C PRO A 68 15.49 -0.79 -3.94
N ALA A 69 16.03 -0.77 -5.16
CA ALA A 69 16.00 -1.91 -6.08
C ALA A 69 17.40 -2.32 -6.58
N PRO A 70 18.32 -2.74 -5.70
CA PRO A 70 19.60 -3.29 -6.13
C PRO A 70 19.37 -4.58 -6.95
N PHE A 71 20.31 -4.91 -7.85
CA PHE A 71 20.17 -6.04 -8.78
C PHE A 71 19.92 -7.39 -8.08
N TYR A 72 20.40 -7.58 -6.85
CA TYR A 72 20.24 -8.80 -6.06
C TYR A 72 18.96 -8.84 -5.19
N SER A 73 18.22 -7.73 -5.14
CA SER A 73 16.98 -7.59 -4.37
C SER A 73 16.11 -6.52 -5.05
N PRO A 74 15.62 -6.78 -6.27
CA PRO A 74 14.93 -5.77 -7.05
C PRO A 74 13.58 -5.43 -6.41
N GLY A 75 13.41 -4.16 -6.09
CA GLY A 75 12.18 -3.61 -5.52
C GLY A 75 11.85 -4.14 -4.13
N ILE A 76 10.58 -3.99 -3.78
CA ILE A 76 10.06 -4.26 -2.44
C ILE A 76 9.95 -5.76 -2.10
N MET A 77 9.82 -6.62 -3.10
CA MET A 77 9.79 -8.08 -2.88
C MET A 77 11.18 -8.68 -2.69
N GLY A 78 12.24 -7.91 -2.95
CA GLY A 78 13.62 -8.36 -2.83
C GLY A 78 13.88 -9.66 -3.60
N PRO A 79 14.43 -10.72 -2.99
CA PRO A 79 14.70 -11.98 -3.69
C PRO A 79 13.42 -12.68 -4.19
N PHE A 80 12.26 -12.40 -3.60
CA PHE A 80 10.99 -13.00 -4.04
C PHE A 80 10.56 -12.49 -5.43
N SER A 81 11.10 -11.37 -5.90
CA SER A 81 10.91 -10.91 -7.28
C SER A 81 11.38 -11.91 -8.35
N PHE A 82 12.27 -12.85 -7.99
CA PHE A 82 12.77 -13.89 -8.89
C PHE A 82 11.95 -15.18 -8.84
N VAL A 83 11.01 -15.30 -7.91
CA VAL A 83 10.20 -16.52 -7.76
C VAL A 83 9.09 -16.49 -8.82
N PRO A 84 9.07 -17.45 -9.77
CA PRO A 84 8.05 -17.45 -10.80
C PRO A 84 6.68 -17.86 -10.23
N PHE A 85 5.62 -17.44 -10.92
CA PHE A 85 4.23 -17.84 -10.63
C PHE A 85 3.68 -17.41 -9.26
N MET A 86 4.23 -16.37 -8.63
CA MET A 86 3.57 -15.76 -7.47
C MET A 86 2.19 -15.22 -7.85
N GLU A 87 1.24 -15.35 -6.94
CA GLU A 87 -0.14 -14.90 -7.14
C GLU A 87 -0.20 -13.38 -7.30
N CYS A 88 0.61 -12.66 -6.52
CA CYS A 88 0.75 -11.22 -6.55
C CYS A 88 2.23 -10.83 -6.46
N TYR A 89 2.65 -9.95 -7.36
CA TYR A 89 3.88 -9.20 -7.27
C TYR A 89 3.57 -7.75 -6.90
N HIS A 90 4.47 -7.14 -6.13
CA HIS A 90 4.28 -5.84 -5.53
C HIS A 90 5.47 -4.92 -5.83
N GLY A 91 5.21 -3.63 -6.00
CA GLY A 91 6.22 -2.61 -6.25
C GLY A 91 5.85 -1.28 -5.62
N ILE A 92 6.76 -0.69 -4.85
CA ILE A 92 6.61 0.70 -4.40
C ILE A 92 7.31 1.61 -5.38
N VAL A 93 6.52 2.43 -6.07
CA VAL A 93 7.01 3.48 -6.97
C VAL A 93 7.52 4.66 -6.14
N SER A 94 6.79 5.03 -5.09
CA SER A 94 7.18 6.11 -4.19
C SER A 94 6.64 5.90 -2.78
N MET A 95 7.53 5.84 -1.80
CA MET A 95 7.18 5.95 -0.37
C MET A 95 6.63 7.34 -0.04
N ASP A 96 7.16 8.38 -0.69
CA ASP A 96 6.82 9.77 -0.40
C ASP A 96 7.22 10.68 -1.56
N HIS A 97 6.32 11.59 -1.93
CA HIS A 97 6.52 12.63 -2.94
C HIS A 97 5.64 13.85 -2.62
N SER A 98 6.00 15.00 -3.19
CA SER A 98 5.18 16.22 -3.14
C SER A 98 4.22 16.25 -4.31
N ILE A 99 2.99 16.72 -4.09
CA ILE A 99 1.94 16.85 -5.09
C ILE A 99 1.73 18.34 -5.41
N ARG A 100 1.48 18.63 -6.68
CA ARG A 100 1.08 19.95 -7.17
C ARG A 100 0.01 19.79 -8.25
N GLY A 101 -1.01 20.63 -8.22
CA GLY A 101 -2.12 20.63 -9.17
C GLY A 101 -3.47 20.68 -8.48
N GLU A 102 -4.50 20.37 -9.25
CA GLU A 102 -5.88 20.44 -8.80
C GLU A 102 -6.65 19.22 -9.31
N ALA A 103 -7.64 18.80 -8.52
CA ALA A 103 -8.67 17.89 -8.96
C ALA A 103 -10.05 18.48 -8.71
N THR A 104 -10.95 18.27 -9.65
CA THR A 104 -12.37 18.55 -9.52
C THR A 104 -13.08 17.24 -9.21
N LEU A 105 -13.70 17.15 -8.03
CA LEU A 105 -14.48 16.00 -7.60
C LEU A 105 -15.93 16.43 -7.39
N HIS A 106 -16.86 15.91 -8.18
CA HIS A 106 -18.28 16.29 -8.16
C HIS A 106 -18.49 17.82 -8.19
N ASP A 107 -17.89 18.50 -9.17
CA ASP A 107 -17.91 19.95 -9.35
C ASP A 107 -17.22 20.76 -8.24
N GLN A 108 -16.55 20.11 -7.28
CA GLN A 108 -15.78 20.76 -6.24
C GLN A 108 -14.29 20.74 -6.57
N SER A 109 -13.72 21.92 -6.77
CA SER A 109 -12.27 22.13 -6.94
C SER A 109 -11.54 21.88 -5.62
N ILE A 110 -10.53 21.02 -5.67
CA ILE A 110 -9.66 20.67 -4.54
C ILE A 110 -8.22 20.89 -4.98
N SER A 111 -7.55 21.84 -4.35
CA SER A 111 -6.10 22.02 -4.54
C SER A 111 -5.34 20.90 -3.84
N PHE A 112 -4.38 20.31 -4.56
CA PHE A 112 -3.42 19.33 -4.03
C PHE A 112 -2.04 19.94 -3.79
N ASP A 113 -1.89 21.26 -3.94
CA ASP A 113 -0.62 21.95 -3.75
C ASP A 113 -0.11 21.78 -2.32
N GLY A 114 1.12 21.28 -2.20
CA GLY A 114 1.74 20.97 -0.90
C GLY A 114 1.31 19.63 -0.30
N GLY A 115 0.45 18.88 -0.99
CA GLY A 115 0.05 17.53 -0.61
C GLY A 115 1.22 16.53 -0.66
N ARG A 116 1.04 15.40 0.04
CA ARG A 116 2.00 14.29 0.07
C ARG A 116 1.33 13.02 -0.41
N GLY A 117 2.09 12.20 -1.13
CA GLY A 117 1.54 10.98 -1.72
C GLY A 117 2.43 9.76 -1.54
N TYR A 118 1.77 8.62 -1.64
CA TYR A 118 2.34 7.29 -1.74
C TYR A 118 1.90 6.66 -3.06
N MET A 119 2.73 5.79 -3.62
CA MET A 119 2.41 5.13 -4.88
C MET A 119 2.98 3.72 -4.92
N GLU A 120 2.09 2.77 -5.17
CA GLU A 120 2.42 1.35 -5.36
C GLU A 120 1.81 0.80 -6.65
N LYS A 121 2.28 -0.38 -7.03
CA LYS A 121 1.77 -1.15 -8.16
C LYS A 121 1.75 -2.62 -7.79
N ASP A 122 0.70 -3.30 -8.21
CA ASP A 122 0.53 -4.74 -8.06
C ASP A 122 0.23 -5.39 -9.41
N TRP A 123 0.75 -6.59 -9.63
CA TRP A 123 0.47 -7.36 -10.82
C TRP A 123 0.52 -8.86 -10.53
N GLY A 124 -0.29 -9.65 -11.24
CA GLY A 124 -0.41 -11.08 -10.99
C GLY A 124 -1.80 -11.59 -11.33
N ARG A 125 -2.25 -12.60 -10.59
CA ARG A 125 -3.53 -13.28 -10.79
C ARG A 125 -4.51 -13.07 -9.64
N SER A 126 -4.05 -12.99 -8.40
CA SER A 126 -4.91 -12.87 -7.22
C SER A 126 -4.16 -12.17 -6.10
N PHE A 127 -4.89 -11.50 -5.21
CA PHE A 127 -4.33 -11.16 -3.89
C PHE A 127 -4.12 -12.40 -3.01
N PRO A 128 -3.24 -12.31 -1.99
CA PRO A 128 -3.02 -13.39 -1.03
C PRO A 128 -4.31 -13.84 -0.34
N SER A 129 -4.37 -15.12 0.06
CA SER A 129 -5.54 -15.68 0.77
C SER A 129 -5.83 -15.06 2.13
N ALA A 130 -4.84 -14.39 2.72
CA ALA A 130 -4.95 -13.59 3.93
C ALA A 130 -3.87 -12.51 3.92
N TYR A 131 -4.25 -11.25 4.17
CA TYR A 131 -3.30 -10.16 4.29
C TYR A 131 -3.80 -9.00 5.14
N ILE A 132 -2.84 -8.28 5.72
CA ILE A 132 -3.00 -6.98 6.35
C ILE A 132 -2.11 -6.03 5.55
N TRP A 133 -2.63 -4.89 5.12
CA TRP A 133 -1.88 -3.81 4.48
C TRP A 133 -2.23 -2.49 5.15
N MET A 134 -1.24 -1.64 5.37
CA MET A 134 -1.45 -0.31 5.92
C MET A 134 -0.41 0.69 5.41
N GLN A 135 -0.83 1.95 5.27
CA GLN A 135 -0.01 3.01 4.69
C GLN A 135 -0.42 4.38 5.24
N SER A 136 0.55 5.24 5.53
CA SER A 136 0.29 6.68 5.73
C SER A 136 1.54 7.53 5.46
N ASN A 137 1.35 8.72 4.86
CA ASN A 137 2.33 9.81 4.79
C ASN A 137 2.00 10.97 5.75
N HIS A 138 0.87 10.90 6.45
CA HIS A 138 0.29 12.06 7.15
C HIS A 138 0.57 12.01 8.64
N PHE A 139 1.85 12.11 8.99
CA PHE A 139 2.33 12.26 10.36
C PHE A 139 2.39 13.74 10.77
N GLU A 140 2.90 14.03 11.96
CA GLU A 140 3.09 15.37 12.49
C GLU A 140 4.09 16.18 11.66
N ASN A 141 5.10 15.52 11.10
CA ASN A 141 6.12 16.12 10.25
C ASN A 141 6.08 15.54 8.83
N THR A 142 6.27 16.40 7.83
CA THR A 142 6.39 15.97 6.42
C THR A 142 7.67 15.15 6.20
N GLY A 143 7.65 14.24 5.23
CA GLY A 143 8.81 13.38 4.92
C GLY A 143 8.89 12.13 5.79
N ILE A 144 7.84 11.85 6.56
CA ILE A 144 7.63 10.59 7.26
C ILE A 144 6.60 9.78 6.47
N SER A 145 6.94 8.53 6.17
CA SER A 145 6.02 7.61 5.48
C SER A 145 6.16 6.22 6.06
N LEU A 146 5.03 5.60 6.36
CA LEU A 146 4.94 4.23 6.79
C LEU A 146 4.22 3.43 5.71
N LYS A 147 4.76 2.25 5.43
CA LYS A 147 4.08 1.15 4.76
C LYS A 147 4.32 -0.11 5.55
N ALA A 148 3.30 -0.91 5.80
CA ALA A 148 3.46 -2.24 6.36
C ALA A 148 2.47 -3.22 5.75
N SER A 149 2.93 -4.43 5.44
CA SER A 149 2.06 -5.52 5.07
C SER A 149 2.52 -6.85 5.66
N VAL A 150 1.56 -7.71 6.00
CA VAL A 150 1.74 -9.09 6.43
C VAL A 150 0.79 -9.94 5.60
N ALA A 151 1.28 -10.99 4.95
CA ALA A 151 0.46 -11.80 4.05
C ALA A 151 0.87 -13.27 4.09
N LYS A 152 -0.08 -14.16 3.77
CA LYS A 152 0.22 -15.56 3.53
C LYS A 152 0.72 -15.72 2.10
N ILE A 153 1.98 -16.16 1.96
CA ILE A 153 2.66 -16.30 0.68
C ILE A 153 2.68 -17.79 0.29
N PRO A 154 2.17 -18.16 -0.89
CA PRO A 154 2.30 -19.52 -1.40
C PRO A 154 3.78 -19.89 -1.62
N TRP A 155 4.16 -21.11 -1.26
CA TRP A 155 5.53 -21.59 -1.44
C TRP A 155 5.54 -23.08 -1.74
N ILE A 156 5.82 -23.47 -2.99
CA ILE A 156 5.91 -24.84 -3.54
C ILE A 156 5.45 -25.94 -2.55
N GLY A 157 4.16 -26.29 -2.60
CA GLY A 157 3.55 -27.34 -1.77
C GLY A 157 3.20 -26.95 -0.33
N SER A 158 3.48 -25.70 0.08
CA SER A 158 3.13 -25.13 1.38
C SER A 158 2.88 -23.61 1.26
N SER A 159 2.97 -22.89 2.38
CA SER A 159 2.88 -21.44 2.45
C SER A 159 3.62 -20.93 3.68
N PHE A 160 3.98 -19.66 3.71
CA PHE A 160 4.58 -19.01 4.89
C PHE A 160 3.99 -17.61 5.10
N VAL A 161 4.14 -17.09 6.31
CA VAL A 161 3.76 -15.70 6.62
C VAL A 161 4.92 -14.78 6.21
N GLY A 162 4.72 -14.05 5.12
CA GLY A 162 5.62 -13.01 4.64
C GLY A 162 5.24 -11.64 5.18
N PHE A 163 6.21 -10.75 5.30
CA PHE A 163 5.95 -9.37 5.69
C PHE A 163 6.93 -8.40 5.07
N ILE A 164 6.45 -7.19 4.81
CA ILE A 164 7.24 -6.07 4.32
C ILE A 164 6.73 -4.79 4.97
N ALA A 165 7.56 -4.19 5.82
CA ALA A 165 7.36 -2.86 6.36
C ALA A 165 8.54 -1.95 6.08
N GLY A 166 8.26 -0.66 5.92
CA GLY A 166 9.24 0.39 5.70
C GLY A 166 8.79 1.66 6.39
N LEU A 167 9.66 2.22 7.23
CA LEU A 167 9.50 3.55 7.81
C LEU A 167 10.53 4.48 7.19
N LEU A 168 10.06 5.42 6.37
CA LEU A 168 10.84 6.53 5.87
C LEU A 168 10.82 7.63 6.94
N ILE A 169 12.00 8.00 7.43
CA ILE A 169 12.19 9.12 8.37
C ILE A 169 13.56 9.74 8.11
N ASP A 170 13.67 11.06 8.15
CA ASP A 170 14.92 11.79 7.87
C ASP A 170 15.59 11.36 6.55
N LYS A 171 14.79 11.14 5.50
CA LYS A 171 15.22 10.66 4.18
C LYS A 171 15.90 9.27 4.20
N LYS A 172 15.75 8.51 5.29
CA LYS A 172 16.26 7.15 5.44
C LYS A 172 15.10 6.17 5.54
N LEU A 173 15.10 5.18 4.67
CA LEU A 173 14.12 4.09 4.71
C LEU A 173 14.65 2.95 5.58
N ILE A 174 14.07 2.79 6.77
CA ILE A 174 14.34 1.67 7.66
C ILE A 174 13.39 0.53 7.27
N ARG A 175 13.96 -0.59 6.82
CA ARG A 175 13.22 -1.71 6.24
C ARG A 175 13.10 -2.87 7.22
N PHE A 176 11.93 -3.49 7.25
CA PHE A 176 11.63 -4.70 7.99
C PHE A 176 10.96 -5.69 7.04
N THR A 177 11.71 -6.67 6.56
CA THR A 177 11.26 -7.60 5.52
C THR A 177 11.64 -9.02 5.87
N THR A 178 10.92 -9.99 5.34
CA THR A 178 11.25 -11.42 5.51
C THR A 178 12.66 -11.77 5.02
N TYR A 179 13.28 -10.93 4.19
CA TYR A 179 14.59 -11.17 3.56
C TYR A 179 15.73 -10.26 4.06
N ASN A 180 15.55 -9.48 5.12
CA ASN A 180 16.62 -8.62 5.67
C ASN A 180 16.90 -8.85 7.17
N PHE A 181 16.83 -10.11 7.61
CA PHE A 181 17.02 -10.53 9.02
C PHE A 181 16.00 -9.97 10.00
N SER A 182 14.92 -9.36 9.50
CA SER A 182 13.81 -8.97 10.34
C SER A 182 12.93 -10.16 10.72
N GLN A 183 12.16 -9.99 11.78
CA GLN A 183 11.21 -10.98 12.29
C GLN A 183 9.90 -10.28 12.63
N LEU A 184 8.77 -10.90 12.27
CA LEU A 184 7.47 -10.55 12.82
C LEU A 184 7.37 -11.19 14.21
N LYS A 185 7.38 -10.36 15.25
CA LYS A 185 7.35 -10.78 16.66
C LYS A 185 5.95 -10.97 17.18
N ASP A 186 5.04 -10.11 16.74
CA ASP A 186 3.64 -10.20 17.08
C ASP A 186 2.79 -9.63 15.95
N ALA A 187 1.63 -10.25 15.76
CA ALA A 187 0.58 -9.82 14.84
C ALA A 187 -0.76 -10.18 15.47
N VAL A 188 -1.55 -9.15 15.81
CA VAL A 188 -2.88 -9.29 16.39
C VAL A 188 -3.84 -8.46 15.56
N ALA A 189 -4.97 -9.04 15.18
CA ALA A 189 -6.04 -8.35 14.48
C ALA A 189 -7.34 -8.52 15.26
N GLY A 190 -7.89 -7.40 15.72
CA GLY A 190 -9.22 -7.28 16.32
C GLY A 190 -10.20 -6.63 15.36
N THR A 191 -11.41 -6.36 15.86
CA THR A 191 -12.44 -5.67 15.08
C THR A 191 -12.19 -4.16 15.07
N THR A 192 -11.60 -3.61 16.13
CA THR A 192 -11.28 -2.17 16.24
C THR A 192 -9.81 -1.85 15.99
N ASP A 193 -8.91 -2.80 16.24
CA ASP A 193 -7.47 -2.52 16.25
C ASP A 193 -6.66 -3.62 15.54
N VAL A 194 -5.52 -3.23 14.96
CA VAL A 194 -4.48 -4.15 14.48
C VAL A 194 -3.15 -3.78 15.10
N HIS A 195 -2.45 -4.77 15.66
CA HIS A 195 -1.14 -4.59 16.26
C HIS A 195 -0.10 -5.40 15.50
N LEU A 196 0.96 -4.73 15.02
CA LEU A 196 2.10 -5.35 14.38
C LEU A 196 3.39 -4.98 15.11
N HIS A 197 4.25 -5.97 15.34
CA HIS A 197 5.57 -5.77 15.93
C HIS A 197 6.63 -6.45 15.08
N PHE A 198 7.49 -5.64 14.47
CA PHE A 198 8.64 -6.08 13.69
C PHE A 198 9.94 -5.84 14.47
N SER A 199 10.83 -6.82 14.44
CA SER A 199 12.18 -6.70 15.00
C SER A 199 13.21 -6.82 13.89
N HIS A 200 14.18 -5.92 13.87
CA HIS A 200 15.37 -5.90 13.01
C HIS A 200 16.61 -5.93 13.92
N PRO A 201 17.80 -6.40 13.48
CA PRO A 201 18.99 -6.46 14.34
C PRO A 201 19.28 -5.19 15.15
N THR A 202 18.98 -4.02 14.60
CA THR A 202 19.18 -2.70 15.23
C THR A 202 17.91 -2.09 15.83
N TYR A 203 16.72 -2.40 15.31
CA TYR A 203 15.49 -1.63 15.58
C TYR A 203 14.31 -2.53 15.94
N ASN A 204 13.38 -2.03 16.75
CA ASN A 204 12.03 -2.57 16.84
C ASN A 204 11.06 -1.52 16.29
N LEU A 205 10.11 -1.97 15.47
CA LEU A 205 9.01 -1.16 14.95
C LEU A 205 7.70 -1.74 15.49
N ARG A 206 6.93 -0.92 16.19
CA ARG A 206 5.58 -1.27 16.63
C ARG A 206 4.58 -0.37 15.95
N ILE A 207 3.48 -0.97 15.52
CA ILE A 207 2.36 -0.27 14.89
C ILE A 207 1.09 -0.73 15.58
N LYS A 208 0.29 0.23 16.03
CA LYS A 208 -1.09 0.03 16.42
C LYS A 208 -1.97 0.82 15.45
N ALA A 209 -2.70 0.12 14.61
CA ALA A 209 -3.67 0.71 13.70
C ALA A 209 -5.05 0.70 14.36
N HIS A 210 -5.68 1.86 14.46
CA HIS A 210 -7.09 1.99 14.83
C HIS A 210 -7.91 1.99 13.55
N ARG A 211 -8.77 0.99 13.43
CA ARG A 211 -9.61 0.77 12.26
C ARG A 211 -10.75 1.79 12.27
N ASP A 212 -10.98 2.40 11.12
CA ASP A 212 -12.16 3.20 10.85
C ASP A 212 -13.01 2.56 9.75
N HIS A 213 -14.10 3.21 9.36
CA HIS A 213 -14.96 2.79 8.25
C HIS A 213 -14.14 2.43 7.01
N ALA A 214 -14.51 1.33 6.38
CA ALA A 214 -13.88 0.81 5.16
C ALA A 214 -14.88 0.82 4.01
N THR A 215 -14.38 0.97 2.79
CA THR A 215 -15.17 0.98 1.57
C THR A 215 -14.86 -0.26 0.76
N GLU A 216 -15.90 -0.88 0.21
CA GLU A 216 -15.73 -2.05 -0.63
C GLU A 216 -15.15 -1.66 -2.00
N LEU A 217 -14.11 -2.38 -2.44
CA LEU A 217 -13.46 -2.23 -3.74
C LEU A 217 -13.47 -3.54 -4.50
N ALA A 218 -13.57 -3.45 -5.83
CA ALA A 218 -13.34 -4.59 -6.71
C ALA A 218 -11.87 -5.03 -6.64
N ALA A 219 -11.64 -6.33 -6.52
CA ALA A 219 -10.32 -6.95 -6.39
C ALA A 219 -10.17 -8.19 -7.30
N PRO A 220 -8.93 -8.55 -7.68
CA PRO A 220 -8.68 -9.71 -8.55
C PRO A 220 -8.81 -11.05 -7.80
N ILE A 221 -9.59 -11.95 -8.38
CA ILE A 221 -9.63 -13.38 -8.07
C ILE A 221 -9.34 -14.14 -9.36
N HIS A 222 -8.23 -14.87 -9.41
CA HIS A 222 -7.81 -15.70 -10.53
C HIS A 222 -7.75 -14.98 -11.89
N GLY A 223 -7.47 -13.68 -11.88
CA GLY A 223 -7.34 -12.81 -13.06
C GLY A 223 -8.62 -12.05 -13.42
N PHE A 224 -9.70 -12.21 -12.65
CA PHE A 224 -10.97 -11.52 -12.83
C PHE A 224 -11.27 -10.58 -11.66
N MET A 225 -11.79 -9.39 -11.93
CA MET A 225 -12.14 -8.39 -10.90
C MET A 225 -13.48 -8.68 -10.21
N GLU A 226 -13.68 -9.93 -9.80
CA GLU A 226 -14.90 -10.44 -9.18
C GLU A 226 -14.84 -10.42 -7.65
N GLY A 227 -13.64 -10.32 -7.07
CA GLY A 227 -13.45 -10.24 -5.64
C GLY A 227 -13.83 -8.88 -5.07
N ARG A 228 -13.96 -8.86 -3.75
CA ARG A 228 -14.17 -7.63 -2.97
C ARG A 228 -13.18 -7.58 -1.81
N ILE A 229 -12.64 -6.39 -1.56
CA ILE A 229 -11.81 -6.08 -0.40
C ILE A 229 -12.37 -4.82 0.26
N GLU A 230 -12.12 -4.67 1.56
CA GLU A 230 -12.50 -3.48 2.31
C GLU A 230 -11.24 -2.66 2.63
N GLU A 231 -11.21 -1.41 2.16
CA GLU A 231 -10.13 -0.47 2.41
C GLU A 231 -10.65 0.76 3.16
N SER A 232 -10.03 1.08 4.30
CA SER A 232 -10.24 2.36 4.99
C SER A 232 -9.20 3.37 4.54
N MET A 233 -9.60 4.63 4.35
CA MET A 233 -8.69 5.77 4.08
C MET A 233 -8.68 6.80 5.21
N THR A 234 -9.33 6.48 6.33
CA THR A 234 -9.53 7.37 7.47
C THR A 234 -9.03 6.78 8.78
N SER A 235 -8.50 5.55 8.73
CA SER A 235 -7.85 4.89 9.87
C SER A 235 -6.64 5.70 10.38
N THR A 236 -6.20 5.40 11.60
CA THR A 236 -5.02 6.04 12.20
C THR A 236 -3.98 5.00 12.63
N LEU A 237 -2.70 5.35 12.53
CA LEU A 237 -1.57 4.47 12.84
C LEU A 237 -0.71 5.12 13.94
N GLU A 238 -0.73 4.56 15.14
CA GLU A 238 0.28 4.86 16.16
C GLU A 238 1.54 4.03 15.88
N VAL A 239 2.67 4.71 15.69
CA VAL A 239 3.92 4.07 15.28
C VAL A 239 5.02 4.43 16.26
N SER A 240 5.80 3.43 16.69
CA SER A 240 7.03 3.66 17.44
C SER A 240 8.21 2.89 16.87
N LEU A 241 9.36 3.56 16.84
CA LEU A 241 10.65 3.02 16.47
C LEU A 241 11.58 3.09 17.67
N GLU A 242 12.13 1.95 18.06
CA GLU A 242 13.03 1.84 19.21
C GLU A 242 14.37 1.22 18.80
N ASN A 243 15.43 1.58 19.52
CA ASN A 243 16.70 0.87 19.44
C ASN A 243 16.56 -0.49 20.11
N ARG A 244 16.79 -1.58 19.38
CA ARG A 244 16.60 -2.94 19.90
C ARG A 244 17.54 -3.29 21.05
N LYS A 245 18.77 -2.75 21.05
CA LYS A 245 19.78 -3.07 22.07
C LYS A 245 19.55 -2.31 23.37
N THR A 246 19.20 -1.03 23.28
CA THR A 246 19.04 -0.18 24.47
C THR A 246 17.61 -0.09 24.98
N GLY A 247 16.62 -0.45 24.14
CA GLY A 247 15.20 -0.21 24.41
C GLY A 247 14.79 1.26 24.31
N GLY A 248 15.72 2.16 23.96
CA GLY A 248 15.44 3.59 23.87
C GLY A 248 14.55 3.93 22.68
N LEU A 249 13.53 4.76 22.92
CA LEU A 249 12.69 5.33 21.87
C LEU A 249 13.52 6.21 20.94
N ILE A 250 13.49 5.92 19.65
CA ILE A 250 14.13 6.73 18.60
C ILE A 250 13.12 7.72 18.05
N TRP A 251 11.90 7.27 17.79
CA TRP A 251 10.83 8.10 17.23
C TRP A 251 9.46 7.48 17.52
N SER A 252 8.44 8.33 17.64
CA SER A 252 7.03 7.93 17.63
C SER A 252 6.17 9.00 16.98
N GLY A 253 5.05 8.61 16.38
CA GLY A 253 4.07 9.53 15.81
C GLY A 253 2.77 8.85 15.42
N THR A 254 1.77 9.67 15.09
CA THR A 254 0.44 9.22 14.68
C THR A 254 0.17 9.58 13.23
N GLY A 255 0.16 8.56 12.38
CA GLY A 255 -0.23 8.66 10.98
C GLY A 255 -1.75 8.78 10.87
N ARG A 256 -2.22 9.81 10.18
CA ARG A 256 -3.64 10.02 9.88
C ARG A 256 -3.96 9.61 8.44
N HIS A 257 -5.24 9.61 8.09
CA HIS A 257 -5.70 9.28 6.72
C HIS A 257 -5.05 8.01 6.19
N ALA A 258 -4.98 6.99 7.05
CA ALA A 258 -4.24 5.79 6.74
C ALA A 258 -5.09 4.90 5.85
N GLY A 259 -4.46 4.41 4.78
CA GLY A 259 -4.89 3.21 4.07
C GLY A 259 -4.80 2.03 5.03
N LEU A 260 -5.86 1.24 5.16
CA LEU A 260 -5.86 0.01 5.96
C LEU A 260 -6.79 -1.04 5.35
N GLU A 261 -6.21 -2.20 5.06
CA GLU A 261 -6.90 -3.39 4.58
C GLU A 261 -6.61 -4.57 5.51
N VAL A 262 -7.66 -5.31 5.86
CA VAL A 262 -7.59 -6.54 6.65
C VAL A 262 -8.51 -7.55 5.96
N ALA A 263 -7.95 -8.38 5.09
CA ALA A 263 -8.73 -9.22 4.18
C ALA A 263 -8.29 -10.69 4.19
N GLY A 264 -9.25 -11.58 3.88
CA GLY A 264 -9.03 -13.02 3.81
C GLY A 264 -9.04 -13.73 5.17
N ASN A 265 -8.44 -14.92 5.23
CA ASN A 265 -8.42 -15.74 6.45
C ASN A 265 -7.34 -15.27 7.45
N ILE A 266 -7.60 -14.15 8.13
CA ILE A 266 -6.63 -13.48 9.01
C ILE A 266 -6.03 -14.37 10.10
N ALA A 267 -6.78 -15.38 10.57
CA ALA A 267 -6.29 -16.34 11.54
C ALA A 267 -5.05 -17.13 11.08
N GLU A 268 -4.75 -17.15 9.77
CA GLU A 268 -3.56 -17.79 9.21
C GLU A 268 -2.28 -16.96 9.37
N ILE A 269 -2.41 -15.64 9.60
CA ILE A 269 -1.28 -14.69 9.63
C ILE A 269 -1.19 -13.86 10.91
N ALA A 270 -2.27 -13.79 11.70
CA ALA A 270 -2.34 -13.02 12.93
C ALA A 270 -3.22 -13.73 13.97
N ARG A 271 -2.95 -13.48 15.25
CA ARG A 271 -3.85 -13.88 16.34
C ARG A 271 -5.10 -13.00 16.30
N ILE A 272 -6.27 -13.58 16.48
CA ILE A 272 -7.51 -12.82 16.55
C ILE A 272 -7.72 -12.32 17.98
N SER A 273 -7.86 -11.00 18.15
CA SER A 273 -8.33 -10.42 19.41
C SER A 273 -9.84 -10.47 19.43
N THR A 274 -10.41 -11.05 20.49
CA THR A 274 -11.82 -10.82 20.83
C THR A 274 -11.87 -9.58 21.71
N ASP A 275 -12.09 -8.43 21.11
CA ASP A 275 -12.28 -7.19 21.87
C ASP A 275 -13.51 -7.40 22.78
N LYS A 276 -13.30 -7.35 24.10
CA LYS A 276 -14.35 -7.48 25.13
C LYS A 276 -14.82 -6.12 25.60
#